data_AF-A0A528E140-F1
#
_entry.id   AF-A0A528E140-F1
#
_cell.length_a   1.000
_cell.length_b   1.000
_cell.length_c   1.000
_cell.angle_alpha   90.00
_cell.angle_beta   90.00
_cell.angle_gamma   90.00
#
_symmetry.space_group_name_H-M   'P 1'
#
loop_
_entity.id
_entity.type
_entity.pdbx_description
1 polymer ?
#
loop_
_entity_poly.entity_id
_entity_poly.type
_entity_poly.pdbx_seq_one_letter_code
_entity_poly.pdbx_strand_id
1 'polypeptide(L)'
;MTSVLSRLVLACMLLPCLWMAADAQAVSFPELNSAVPGHQDVTYLDLARMVFPDLAAGANGFYDGTAPIEMRHIAGADDGGSPPATTSLSNAEVLAVKAAGRDRLAMLYDLGYGSDSAEGFAVLALYDLTGKPRLLDAANVAVDRNTSFHEPRKVSIAAGDDAIVTMSTHFNSNQGYAGTMLIMVRNDRFQLIDAIYTFDENYCAYRRTQKLAFRSLGGHKPYAPIKITVTDATVPSEESCNEAPPKATSHDISVTYHWDKAKSRYVKNSDAFEKLSAENEKRF
;
A
#
# COMPACT_ATOMS: atom_id res chain seq x y z
N MET A 1 47.32 22.04 28.15
CA MET A 1 47.19 21.09 27.02
C MET A 1 46.43 19.80 27.35
N THR A 2 46.18 19.47 28.62
CA THR A 2 45.51 18.22 29.05
C THR A 2 43.97 18.28 29.07
N SER A 3 43.36 19.47 29.11
CA SER A 3 41.89 19.63 29.17
C SER A 3 41.18 19.53 27.80
N VAL A 4 41.90 19.71 26.69
CA VAL A 4 41.29 19.70 25.34
C VAL A 4 41.22 18.27 24.79
N LEU A 5 42.24 17.44 25.07
CA LEU A 5 42.23 16.02 24.69
C LEU A 5 41.14 15.22 25.41
N SER A 6 40.83 15.53 26.67
CA SER A 6 39.81 14.80 27.44
C SER A 6 38.38 15.05 26.95
N ARG A 7 38.11 16.19 26.29
CA ARG A 7 36.79 16.49 25.69
C ARG A 7 36.60 15.84 24.32
N LEU A 8 37.69 15.62 23.57
CA LEU A 8 37.64 14.92 22.27
C LEU A 8 37.41 13.41 22.44
N VAL A 9 37.97 12.79 23.48
CA VAL A 9 37.76 11.35 23.72
C VAL A 9 36.33 11.04 24.18
N LEU A 10 35.70 11.94 24.96
CA LEU A 10 34.31 11.76 25.38
C LEU A 10 33.30 11.98 24.23
N ALA A 11 33.64 12.82 23.25
CA ALA A 11 32.83 13.02 22.05
C ALA A 11 32.88 11.80 21.12
N CYS A 12 34.02 11.11 21.01
CA CYS A 12 34.15 9.93 20.15
C CYS A 12 33.53 8.64 20.75
N MET A 13 33.31 8.56 22.07
CA MET A 13 32.67 7.38 22.69
C MET A 13 31.13 7.42 22.72
N LEU A 14 30.51 8.56 22.41
CA LEU A 14 29.04 8.69 22.36
C LEU A 14 28.44 8.54 20.95
N LEU A 15 29.28 8.35 19.92
CA LEU A 15 28.87 8.17 18.53
C LEU A 15 28.49 6.75 18.02
N PRO A 16 28.61 5.62 18.76
CA PRO A 16 28.24 4.32 18.16
C PRO A 16 26.73 4.02 18.08
N CYS A 17 25.83 4.85 18.63
CA CYS A 17 24.43 4.46 18.80
C CYS A 17 23.40 5.36 18.08
N LEU A 18 23.77 5.99 16.96
CA LEU A 18 22.84 6.75 16.11
C LEU A 18 22.61 6.14 14.72
N TRP A 19 22.94 4.86 14.54
CA TRP A 19 22.40 4.05 13.45
C TRP A 19 21.35 3.08 14.01
N MET A 20 20.26 3.62 14.55
CA MET A 20 19.00 2.99 14.18
C MET A 20 18.81 3.32 12.71
N ALA A 21 19.23 2.40 11.83
CA ALA A 21 18.58 2.30 10.54
C ALA A 21 17.09 2.25 10.88
N ALA A 22 16.34 3.29 10.51
CA ALA A 22 14.92 3.14 10.39
C ALA A 22 14.77 2.02 9.37
N ASP A 23 14.48 0.80 9.84
CA ASP A 23 14.15 -0.33 8.98
C ASP A 23 12.87 0.08 8.25
N ALA A 24 13.06 0.76 7.12
CA ALA A 24 12.10 0.77 6.04
C ALA A 24 11.96 -0.71 5.68
N GLN A 25 10.97 -1.38 6.28
CA GLN A 25 10.68 -2.77 5.98
C GLN A 25 10.28 -2.81 4.51
N ALA A 26 11.28 -3.14 3.69
CA ALA A 26 11.19 -3.03 2.25
C ALA A 26 10.25 -4.10 1.73
N VAL A 27 9.44 -3.72 0.74
CA VAL A 27 8.84 -4.71 -0.15
C VAL A 27 9.97 -5.47 -0.81
N SER A 28 9.90 -6.79 -0.80
CA SER A 28 10.79 -7.63 -1.58
C SER A 28 10.06 -8.22 -2.78
N PHE A 29 10.84 -8.57 -3.80
CA PHE A 29 10.37 -9.20 -5.04
C PHE A 29 11.09 -10.53 -5.24
N PRO A 30 10.90 -11.51 -4.33
CA PRO A 30 11.58 -12.78 -4.44
C PRO A 30 11.15 -13.53 -5.70
N GLU A 31 12.08 -14.25 -6.31
CA GLU A 31 11.70 -15.21 -7.36
C GLU A 31 10.72 -16.22 -6.79
N LEU A 32 9.63 -16.54 -7.50
CA LEU A 32 8.62 -17.44 -6.96
C LEU A 32 9.19 -18.85 -6.65
N ASN A 33 10.17 -19.33 -7.41
CA ASN A 33 10.85 -20.61 -7.15
C ASN A 33 11.80 -20.59 -5.93
N SER A 34 12.05 -19.43 -5.31
CA SER A 34 12.94 -19.32 -4.16
C SER A 34 12.24 -19.73 -2.85
N ALA A 35 13.02 -20.26 -1.91
CA ALA A 35 12.51 -20.70 -0.61
C ALA A 35 12.04 -19.50 0.23
N VAL A 36 10.94 -19.69 0.95
CA VAL A 36 10.44 -18.71 1.92
C VAL A 36 11.38 -18.71 3.14
N PRO A 37 11.83 -17.53 3.63
CA PRO A 37 12.68 -17.46 4.82
C PRO A 37 12.07 -18.23 6.01
N GLY A 38 12.85 -19.13 6.61
CA GLY A 38 12.38 -20.01 7.69
C GLY A 38 11.70 -21.32 7.24
N HIS A 39 11.40 -21.48 5.95
CA HIS A 39 10.72 -22.64 5.36
C HIS A 39 11.45 -23.13 4.12
N GLN A 40 12.53 -23.90 4.30
CA GLN A 40 13.38 -24.37 3.19
C GLN A 40 12.68 -25.36 2.24
N ASP A 41 11.58 -25.96 2.70
CA ASP A 41 10.74 -26.90 1.97
C ASP A 41 9.55 -26.24 1.25
N VAL A 42 9.39 -24.92 1.38
CA VAL A 42 8.28 -24.16 0.77
C VAL A 42 8.84 -22.99 -0.02
N THR A 43 8.40 -22.86 -1.26
CA THR A 43 8.74 -21.73 -2.14
C THR A 43 7.63 -20.66 -2.15
N TYR A 44 7.95 -19.46 -2.62
CA TYR A 44 6.92 -18.44 -2.85
C TYR A 44 5.90 -18.88 -3.92
N LEU A 45 6.28 -19.78 -4.83
CA LEU A 45 5.39 -20.42 -5.81
C LEU A 45 4.40 -21.34 -5.12
N ASP A 46 4.82 -22.08 -4.08
CA ASP A 46 3.90 -22.92 -3.30
C ASP A 46 2.89 -22.07 -2.53
N LEU A 47 3.29 -20.89 -2.05
CA LEU A 47 2.35 -19.91 -1.47
C LEU A 47 1.41 -19.36 -2.54
N ALA A 48 1.95 -18.93 -3.69
CA ALA A 48 1.15 -18.44 -4.82
C ALA A 48 0.13 -19.47 -5.30
N ARG A 49 0.47 -20.76 -5.31
CA ARG A 49 -0.45 -21.86 -5.65
C ARG A 49 -1.61 -22.05 -4.69
N MET A 50 -1.57 -21.47 -3.49
CA MET A 50 -2.75 -21.43 -2.62
C MET A 50 -3.80 -20.43 -3.13
N VAL A 51 -3.39 -19.44 -3.93
CA VAL A 51 -4.25 -18.45 -4.59
C VAL A 51 -4.52 -18.83 -6.04
N PHE A 52 -3.53 -19.38 -6.74
CA PHE A 52 -3.54 -19.75 -8.16
C PHE A 52 -3.24 -21.25 -8.32
N PRO A 53 -4.23 -22.14 -8.16
CA PRO A 53 -3.99 -23.58 -7.94
C PRO A 53 -3.14 -24.29 -9.00
N ASP A 54 -3.21 -23.85 -10.25
CA ASP A 54 -2.50 -24.43 -11.39
C ASP A 54 -1.32 -23.59 -11.88
N LEU A 55 -0.88 -22.60 -11.10
CA LEU A 55 0.22 -21.71 -11.48
C LEU A 55 1.52 -22.50 -11.75
N ALA A 56 2.09 -22.27 -12.92
CA ALA A 56 3.30 -22.93 -13.39
C ALA A 56 4.24 -21.94 -14.08
N ALA A 57 5.53 -22.26 -14.14
CA ALA A 57 6.47 -21.44 -14.88
C ALA A 57 6.13 -21.48 -16.38
N GLY A 58 5.96 -20.31 -16.97
CA GLY A 58 5.78 -20.08 -18.40
C GLY A 58 7.12 -20.09 -19.14
N ALA A 59 7.06 -20.07 -20.48
CA ALA A 59 8.25 -20.15 -21.34
C ALA A 59 9.10 -18.87 -21.35
N ASN A 60 8.57 -17.76 -20.81
CA ASN A 60 9.13 -16.41 -20.87
C ASN A 60 9.74 -15.94 -19.53
N GLY A 61 9.90 -16.83 -18.56
CA GLY A 61 10.38 -16.48 -17.21
C GLY A 61 9.31 -15.86 -16.30
N PHE A 62 8.07 -15.77 -16.78
CA PHE A 62 6.89 -15.45 -15.98
C PHE A 62 6.12 -16.72 -15.62
N TYR A 63 4.99 -16.57 -14.92
CA TYR A 63 4.15 -17.69 -14.52
C TYR A 63 2.77 -17.60 -15.16
N ASP A 64 2.24 -18.74 -15.59
CA ASP A 64 0.94 -18.87 -16.23
C ASP A 64 0.04 -19.81 -15.41
N GLY A 65 -1.25 -19.53 -15.38
CA GLY A 65 -2.28 -20.30 -14.70
C GLY A 65 -3.67 -19.86 -15.14
N THR A 66 -4.70 -20.50 -14.59
CA THR A 66 -6.09 -20.07 -14.79
C THR A 66 -6.45 -18.92 -13.84
N ALA A 67 -7.73 -18.74 -13.55
CA ALA A 67 -8.17 -17.72 -12.61
C ALA A 67 -7.72 -18.08 -11.18
N PRO A 68 -7.44 -17.08 -10.32
CA PRO A 68 -7.29 -17.32 -8.90
C PRO A 68 -8.55 -17.95 -8.28
N ILE A 69 -8.43 -18.42 -7.04
CA ILE A 69 -9.56 -18.79 -6.20
C ILE A 69 -10.58 -17.65 -6.12
N GLU A 70 -11.85 -18.00 -5.87
CA GLU A 70 -12.89 -17.01 -5.62
C GLU A 70 -12.55 -16.17 -4.38
N MET A 71 -12.68 -14.85 -4.50
CA MET A 71 -12.43 -13.92 -3.41
C MET A 71 -13.31 -12.67 -3.55
N ARG A 72 -13.53 -11.98 -2.43
CA ARG A 72 -14.23 -10.69 -2.41
C ARG A 72 -13.33 -9.56 -2.91
N HIS A 73 -13.94 -8.49 -3.40
CA HIS A 73 -13.28 -7.20 -3.44
C HIS A 73 -13.23 -6.55 -2.06
N ILE A 74 -12.16 -5.82 -1.75
CA ILE A 74 -11.92 -5.26 -0.41
C ILE A 74 -12.93 -4.16 -0.04
N ALA A 75 -13.47 -3.46 -1.04
CA ALA A 75 -14.45 -2.39 -0.86
C ALA A 75 -15.91 -2.88 -0.71
N GLY A 76 -16.24 -4.09 -1.20
CA GLY A 76 -17.62 -4.58 -1.18
C GLY A 76 -17.84 -5.74 -2.16
N ALA A 77 -19.06 -6.31 -2.14
CA ALA A 77 -19.44 -7.38 -3.08
C ALA A 77 -19.89 -6.84 -4.44
N ASP A 78 -20.27 -5.57 -4.51
CA ASP A 78 -20.71 -4.89 -5.73
C ASP A 78 -19.53 -4.30 -6.53
N ASP A 79 -18.33 -4.38 -5.95
CA ASP A 79 -17.09 -3.85 -6.53
C ASP A 79 -16.24 -5.00 -7.09
N GLY A 80 -15.49 -4.71 -8.16
CA GLY A 80 -14.55 -5.64 -8.78
C GLY A 80 -15.16 -6.46 -9.93
N GLY A 81 -14.41 -6.54 -11.03
CA GLY A 81 -14.74 -7.39 -12.18
C GLY A 81 -14.38 -8.87 -11.97
N SER A 82 -14.68 -9.68 -12.97
CA SER A 82 -14.26 -11.09 -12.99
C SER A 82 -12.73 -11.18 -12.95
N PRO A 83 -12.14 -12.16 -12.23
CA PRO A 83 -10.70 -12.35 -12.28
C PRO A 83 -10.24 -12.65 -13.71
N PRO A 84 -9.20 -11.96 -14.21
CA PRO A 84 -8.58 -12.35 -15.48
C PRO A 84 -7.89 -13.71 -15.34
N ALA A 85 -7.60 -14.35 -16.47
CA ALA A 85 -6.67 -15.48 -16.48
C ALA A 85 -5.29 -15.00 -16.00
N THR A 86 -4.59 -15.84 -15.23
CA THR A 86 -3.26 -15.52 -14.74
C THR A 86 -2.24 -15.74 -15.86
N THR A 87 -2.05 -14.74 -16.72
CA THR A 87 -1.10 -14.83 -17.83
C THR A 87 0.10 -13.93 -17.60
N SER A 88 1.31 -14.48 -17.73
CA SER A 88 2.57 -13.75 -17.54
C SER A 88 2.68 -13.04 -16.19
N LEU A 89 2.25 -13.70 -15.12
CA LEU A 89 2.40 -13.22 -13.74
C LEU A 89 3.88 -13.06 -13.41
N SER A 90 4.24 -11.87 -12.96
CA SER A 90 5.57 -11.53 -12.44
C SER A 90 5.73 -11.97 -10.98
N ASN A 91 6.91 -11.73 -10.39
CA ASN A 91 7.11 -11.97 -8.97
C ASN A 91 6.17 -11.09 -8.14
N ALA A 92 5.63 -11.67 -7.07
CA ALA A 92 4.78 -10.95 -6.13
C ALA A 92 5.57 -9.90 -5.35
N GLU A 93 4.90 -8.81 -5.01
CA GLU A 93 5.36 -7.91 -3.96
C GLU A 93 5.14 -8.57 -2.60
N VAL A 94 6.18 -8.65 -1.78
CA VAL A 94 6.14 -9.34 -0.49
C VAL A 94 6.39 -8.35 0.66
N LEU A 95 5.48 -8.36 1.63
CA LEU A 95 5.51 -7.48 2.80
C LEU A 95 5.31 -8.29 4.09
N ALA A 96 6.31 -8.26 4.97
CA ALA A 96 6.15 -8.77 6.33
C ALA A 96 5.26 -7.81 7.13
N VAL A 97 4.25 -8.34 7.83
CA VAL A 97 3.31 -7.54 8.63
C VAL A 97 3.07 -8.19 9.99
N LYS A 98 2.76 -7.38 11.00
CA LYS A 98 2.27 -7.89 12.28
C LYS A 98 0.74 -7.81 12.32
N ALA A 99 0.10 -8.88 12.77
CA ALA A 99 -1.34 -8.91 12.99
C ALA A 99 -1.68 -9.83 14.18
N ALA A 100 -2.53 -9.33 15.08
CA ALA A 100 -2.86 -9.94 16.36
C ALA A 100 -1.62 -10.37 17.17
N GLY A 101 -0.54 -9.58 17.11
CA GLY A 101 0.73 -9.87 17.78
C GLY A 101 1.57 -10.98 17.13
N ARG A 102 1.17 -11.48 15.95
CA ARG A 102 1.89 -12.52 15.21
C ARG A 102 2.54 -11.95 13.96
N ASP A 103 3.66 -12.53 13.57
CA ASP A 103 4.27 -12.26 12.26
C ASP A 103 3.45 -12.96 11.17
N ARG A 104 3.13 -12.21 10.13
CA ARG A 104 2.39 -12.65 8.95
C ARG A 104 3.13 -12.21 7.69
N LEU A 105 2.81 -12.86 6.58
CA LEU A 105 3.30 -12.48 5.26
C LEU A 105 2.12 -11.99 4.42
N ALA A 106 2.20 -10.79 3.88
CA ALA A 106 1.30 -10.30 2.85
C ALA A 106 2.00 -10.40 1.49
N MET A 107 1.32 -10.95 0.49
CA MET A 107 1.81 -10.99 -0.89
C MET A 107 0.79 -10.33 -1.81
N LEU A 108 1.24 -9.41 -2.66
CA LEU A 108 0.42 -8.71 -3.63
C LEU A 108 0.77 -9.17 -5.05
N TYR A 109 -0.24 -9.60 -5.79
CA TYR A 109 -0.15 -10.07 -7.16
C TYR A 109 -1.02 -9.16 -8.03
N ASP A 110 -0.41 -8.32 -8.87
CA ASP A 110 -1.15 -7.53 -9.88
C ASP A 110 -1.36 -8.40 -11.13
N LEU A 111 -2.62 -8.71 -11.45
CA LEU A 111 -2.99 -9.52 -12.62
C LEU A 111 -3.32 -8.66 -13.84
N GLY A 112 -3.19 -7.33 -13.73
CA GLY A 112 -3.69 -6.41 -14.74
C GLY A 112 -5.22 -6.38 -14.74
N TYR A 113 -5.84 -6.08 -15.88
CA TYR A 113 -7.29 -5.88 -15.99
C TYR A 113 -7.93 -6.97 -16.86
N GLY A 114 -9.18 -7.32 -16.52
CA GLY A 114 -10.01 -8.24 -17.31
C GLY A 114 -10.51 -7.61 -18.60
N SER A 115 -10.99 -8.42 -19.54
CA SER A 115 -11.58 -7.92 -20.79
C SER A 115 -12.91 -7.17 -20.59
N ASP A 116 -13.54 -7.36 -19.43
CA ASP A 116 -14.86 -6.83 -19.05
C ASP A 116 -14.77 -5.63 -18.09
N SER A 117 -13.56 -5.21 -17.68
CA SER A 117 -13.36 -4.11 -16.73
C SER A 117 -12.22 -3.18 -17.13
N ALA A 118 -12.38 -1.89 -16.87
CA ALA A 118 -11.30 -0.91 -16.96
C ALA A 118 -10.46 -0.84 -15.67
N GLU A 119 -10.98 -1.40 -14.57
CA GLU A 119 -10.27 -1.55 -13.31
C GLU A 119 -9.40 -2.81 -13.34
N GLY A 120 -8.24 -2.73 -12.68
CA GLY A 120 -7.36 -3.88 -12.51
C GLY A 120 -7.95 -4.95 -11.59
N PHE A 121 -7.21 -6.04 -11.45
CA PHE A 121 -7.48 -7.13 -10.54
C PHE A 121 -6.16 -7.47 -9.85
N ALA A 122 -6.06 -7.16 -8.56
CA ALA A 122 -4.85 -7.39 -7.79
C ALA A 122 -5.16 -8.13 -6.51
N VAL A 123 -4.56 -9.30 -6.33
CA VAL A 123 -4.80 -10.15 -5.17
C VAL A 123 -3.84 -9.78 -4.05
N LEU A 124 -4.37 -9.32 -2.92
CA LEU A 124 -3.63 -9.27 -1.67
C LEU A 124 -3.94 -10.55 -0.88
N ALA A 125 -2.91 -11.37 -0.63
CA ALA A 125 -3.00 -12.62 0.10
C ALA A 125 -2.28 -12.54 1.45
N LEU A 126 -2.90 -13.05 2.51
CA LEU A 126 -2.35 -13.11 3.86
C LEU A 126 -1.99 -14.54 4.24
N TYR A 127 -0.77 -14.76 4.71
CA TYR A 127 -0.29 -16.07 5.12
C TYR A 127 0.11 -16.12 6.59
N ASP A 128 -0.21 -17.24 7.23
CA ASP A 128 0.45 -17.70 8.46
C ASP A 128 1.62 -18.60 8.06
N LEU A 129 2.82 -18.25 8.51
CA LEU A 129 4.02 -19.05 8.32
C LEU A 129 4.35 -19.89 9.57
N THR A 130 3.52 -19.86 10.62
CA THR A 130 3.78 -20.67 11.82
C THR A 130 3.59 -22.15 11.50
N GLY A 131 4.68 -22.92 11.51
CA GLY A 131 4.65 -24.34 11.18
C GLY A 131 4.48 -24.57 9.69
N LYS A 132 3.44 -25.28 9.26
CA LYS A 132 3.14 -25.45 7.83
C LYS A 132 2.43 -24.20 7.31
N PRO A 133 2.96 -23.53 6.27
CA PRO A 133 2.34 -22.33 5.71
C PRO A 133 0.88 -22.53 5.31
N ARG A 134 0.06 -21.51 5.59
CA ARG A 134 -1.38 -21.50 5.31
C ARG A 134 -1.83 -20.13 4.81
N LEU A 135 -2.66 -20.12 3.78
CA LEU A 135 -3.44 -18.96 3.38
C LEU A 135 -4.52 -18.69 4.45
N LEU A 136 -4.55 -17.47 4.97
CA LEU A 136 -5.53 -16.99 5.94
C LEU A 136 -6.68 -16.25 5.26
N ASP A 137 -6.35 -15.39 4.29
CA ASP A 137 -7.32 -14.59 3.55
C ASP A 137 -6.73 -14.15 2.20
N ALA A 138 -7.62 -13.89 1.25
CA ALA A 138 -7.29 -13.26 -0.03
C ALA A 138 -8.42 -12.28 -0.40
N ALA A 139 -8.05 -11.13 -0.97
CA ALA A 139 -9.00 -10.15 -1.46
C ALA A 139 -8.46 -9.46 -2.71
N ASN A 140 -9.36 -9.11 -3.64
CA ASN A 140 -9.03 -8.15 -4.69
C ASN A 140 -8.96 -6.75 -4.07
N VAL A 141 -7.84 -6.05 -4.26
CA VAL A 141 -7.56 -4.72 -3.72
C VAL A 141 -7.32 -3.67 -4.81
N ALA A 142 -7.51 -4.04 -6.08
CA ALA A 142 -7.38 -3.11 -7.19
C ALA A 142 -8.62 -2.23 -7.32
N VAL A 143 -8.42 -0.92 -7.27
CA VAL A 143 -9.47 0.10 -7.54
C VAL A 143 -9.15 0.95 -8.76
N ASP A 144 -8.10 0.58 -9.48
CA ASP A 144 -7.59 1.23 -10.70
C ASP A 144 -6.65 0.23 -11.42
N ARG A 145 -5.95 0.63 -12.49
CA ARG A 145 -5.26 -0.27 -13.41
C ARG A 145 -4.05 -1.00 -12.83
N ASN A 146 -3.09 -0.27 -12.28
CA ASN A 146 -1.82 -0.83 -11.81
C ASN A 146 -1.73 -0.76 -10.29
N THR A 147 -1.60 -1.90 -9.62
CA THR A 147 -1.69 -1.98 -8.15
C THR A 147 -0.39 -2.43 -7.51
N SER A 148 0.06 -1.70 -6.48
CA SER A 148 1.31 -1.96 -5.74
C SER A 148 1.15 -1.63 -4.26
N PHE A 149 2.13 -1.95 -3.42
CA PHE A 149 2.19 -1.35 -2.08
C PHE A 149 2.60 0.12 -2.17
N HIS A 150 1.92 0.98 -1.41
CA HIS A 150 2.23 2.41 -1.31
C HIS A 150 3.51 2.68 -0.49
N GLU A 151 4.04 3.91 -0.44
CA GLU A 151 5.06 4.34 0.53
C GLU A 151 4.50 5.41 1.49
N PRO A 152 4.31 5.11 2.79
CA PRO A 152 4.68 3.87 3.46
C PRO A 152 3.76 2.72 3.09
N ARG A 153 4.32 1.50 3.10
CA ARG A 153 3.62 0.25 2.76
C ARG A 153 2.67 -0.20 3.86
N LYS A 154 2.96 0.24 5.07
CA LYS A 154 2.18 -0.08 6.26
C LYS A 154 2.34 0.98 7.34
N VAL A 155 1.37 1.04 8.23
CA VAL A 155 1.28 1.96 9.35
C VAL A 155 1.08 1.14 10.62
N SER A 156 1.95 1.28 11.62
CA SER A 156 1.76 0.61 12.90
C SER A 156 0.53 1.16 13.61
N ILE A 157 -0.42 0.28 13.91
CA ILE A 157 -1.67 0.57 14.61
C ILE A 157 -1.70 -0.03 16.03
N ALA A 158 -0.73 -0.86 16.38
CA ALA A 158 -0.40 -1.27 17.74
C ALA A 158 1.05 -1.81 17.78
N ALA A 159 1.55 -2.19 18.96
CA ALA A 159 2.85 -2.86 19.08
C ALA A 159 2.97 -4.15 18.25
N GLY A 160 1.84 -4.81 17.96
CA GLY A 160 1.79 -6.09 17.23
C GLY A 160 0.79 -6.09 16.08
N ASP A 161 0.39 -4.91 15.59
CA ASP A 161 -0.58 -4.77 14.52
C ASP A 161 -0.16 -3.67 13.55
N ASP A 162 -0.15 -4.00 12.27
CA ASP A 162 0.06 -3.10 11.16
C ASP A 162 -1.22 -2.95 10.32
N ALA A 163 -1.49 -1.75 9.83
CA ALA A 163 -2.37 -1.53 8.70
C ALA A 163 -1.53 -1.50 7.41
N ILE A 164 -1.96 -2.20 6.37
CA ILE A 164 -1.35 -2.30 5.05
C ILE A 164 -1.87 -1.17 4.17
N VAL A 165 -1.03 -0.65 3.30
CA VAL A 165 -1.39 0.40 2.33
C VAL A 165 -1.07 -0.08 0.92
N THR A 166 -2.12 -0.25 0.10
CA THR A 166 -1.98 -0.52 -1.33
C THR A 166 -2.45 0.68 -2.14
N MET A 167 -1.92 0.84 -3.34
CA MET A 167 -2.29 1.92 -4.25
C MET A 167 -2.47 1.37 -5.65
N SER A 168 -3.62 1.66 -6.25
CA SER A 168 -3.88 1.48 -7.66
C SER A 168 -3.72 2.81 -8.39
N THR A 169 -3.10 2.81 -9.56
CA THR A 169 -2.89 4.04 -10.35
C THR A 169 -3.17 3.85 -11.83
N HIS A 170 -3.51 4.95 -12.50
CA HIS A 170 -3.36 5.07 -13.94
C HIS A 170 -2.98 6.51 -14.33
N PHE A 171 -2.45 6.68 -15.53
CA PHE A 171 -2.15 7.97 -16.11
C PHE A 171 -2.81 8.10 -17.47
N ASN A 172 -3.47 9.22 -17.73
CA ASN A 172 -4.07 9.54 -19.01
C ASN A 172 -4.00 11.04 -19.26
N SER A 173 -3.61 11.47 -20.46
CA SER A 173 -3.72 12.87 -20.90
C SER A 173 -3.23 13.92 -19.87
N ASN A 174 -2.02 13.73 -19.33
CA ASN A 174 -1.41 14.59 -18.31
C ASN A 174 -2.07 14.57 -16.92
N GLN A 175 -2.94 13.61 -16.68
CA GLN A 175 -3.61 13.42 -15.41
C GLN A 175 -3.17 12.11 -14.78
N GLY A 176 -2.81 12.17 -13.50
CA GLY A 176 -2.47 11.02 -12.68
C GLY A 176 -3.60 10.72 -11.72
N TYR A 177 -4.06 9.47 -11.70
CA TYR A 177 -5.15 9.00 -10.87
C TYR A 177 -4.58 7.97 -9.92
N ALA A 178 -4.96 8.07 -8.64
CA ALA A 178 -4.57 7.08 -7.65
C ALA A 178 -5.70 6.81 -6.66
N GLY A 179 -6.01 5.54 -6.45
CA GLY A 179 -6.84 5.05 -5.36
C GLY A 179 -5.99 4.30 -4.35
N THR A 180 -5.93 4.78 -3.12
CA THR A 180 -5.11 4.22 -2.03
C THR A 180 -5.99 3.54 -0.99
N MET A 181 -5.81 2.24 -0.79
CA MET A 181 -6.54 1.46 0.21
C MET A 181 -5.74 1.39 1.51
N LEU A 182 -6.36 1.76 2.62
CA LEU A 182 -5.83 1.49 3.96
C LEU A 182 -6.55 0.28 4.54
N ILE A 183 -5.83 -0.80 4.82
CA ILE A 183 -6.39 -2.12 5.13
C ILE A 183 -5.83 -2.59 6.47
N MET A 184 -6.67 -3.09 7.38
CA MET A 184 -6.21 -3.79 8.58
C MET A 184 -6.44 -5.29 8.49
N VAL A 185 -5.68 -6.06 9.25
CA VAL A 185 -5.96 -7.48 9.48
C VAL A 185 -6.67 -7.64 10.82
N ARG A 186 -7.82 -8.31 10.84
CA ARG A 186 -8.55 -8.63 12.06
C ARG A 186 -9.22 -9.99 11.93
N ASN A 187 -9.05 -10.82 12.96
CA ASN A 187 -9.53 -12.20 12.97
C ASN A 187 -9.06 -12.97 11.72
N ASP A 188 -7.77 -12.82 11.41
CA ASP A 188 -7.11 -13.42 10.25
C ASP A 188 -7.73 -13.04 8.88
N ARG A 189 -8.46 -11.91 8.81
CA ARG A 189 -9.05 -11.39 7.57
C ARG A 189 -8.75 -9.91 7.34
N PHE A 190 -8.60 -9.52 6.08
CA PHE A 190 -8.51 -8.13 5.65
C PHE A 190 -9.84 -7.38 5.85
N GLN A 191 -9.73 -6.18 6.38
CA GLN A 191 -10.84 -5.23 6.55
C GLN A 191 -10.39 -3.86 6.06
N LEU A 192 -11.17 -3.26 5.16
CA LEU A 192 -10.92 -1.90 4.71
C LEU A 192 -11.14 -0.93 5.87
N ILE A 193 -10.16 -0.04 6.09
CA ILE A 193 -10.31 1.15 6.94
C ILE A 193 -10.87 2.29 6.10
N ASP A 194 -10.25 2.57 4.95
CA ASP A 194 -10.72 3.59 4.01
C ASP A 194 -10.14 3.42 2.60
N ALA A 195 -10.82 4.04 1.63
CA ALA A 195 -10.38 4.21 0.25
C ALA A 195 -10.18 5.69 -0.05
N ILE A 196 -8.98 6.09 -0.47
CA ILE A 196 -8.59 7.50 -0.58
C ILE A 196 -8.15 7.79 -2.02
N TYR A 197 -8.84 8.71 -2.68
CA TYR A 197 -8.60 9.03 -4.08
C TYR A 197 -7.85 10.35 -4.21
N THR A 198 -6.73 10.33 -4.92
CA THR A 198 -5.89 11.49 -5.23
C THR A 198 -5.71 11.67 -6.73
N PHE A 199 -5.46 12.92 -7.11
CA PHE A 199 -5.45 13.36 -8.50
C PHE A 199 -4.35 14.39 -8.74
N ASP A 200 -3.53 14.11 -9.75
CA ASP A 200 -2.43 14.95 -10.22
C ASP A 200 -2.74 15.48 -11.62
N GLU A 201 -2.32 16.71 -11.93
CA GLU A 201 -2.48 17.33 -13.25
C GLU A 201 -1.15 17.97 -13.68
N ASN A 202 -0.81 17.84 -14.96
CA ASN A 202 0.39 18.42 -15.53
C ASN A 202 0.11 19.16 -16.84
N TYR A 203 -0.31 20.42 -16.73
CA TYR A 203 -0.57 21.26 -17.91
C TYR A 203 0.64 22.16 -18.20
N CYS A 204 0.67 22.73 -19.41
CA CYS A 204 1.72 23.68 -19.80
C CYS A 204 1.93 24.76 -18.71
N ALA A 205 0.83 25.37 -18.25
CA ALA A 205 0.90 26.54 -17.37
C ALA A 205 1.17 26.19 -15.90
N TYR A 206 0.94 24.94 -15.47
CA TYR A 206 1.11 24.52 -14.08
C TYR A 206 1.12 23.02 -13.89
N ARG A 207 1.70 22.59 -12.77
CA ARG A 207 1.55 21.25 -12.23
C ARG A 207 0.78 21.29 -10.91
N ARG A 208 -0.23 20.44 -10.76
CA ARG A 208 -0.92 20.17 -9.49
C ARG A 208 -0.60 18.75 -9.03
N THR A 209 -0.33 18.58 -7.74
CA THR A 209 -0.10 17.26 -7.14
C THR A 209 -0.84 17.10 -5.83
N GLN A 210 -1.35 15.90 -5.58
CA GLN A 210 -1.96 15.48 -4.32
C GLN A 210 -1.14 14.35 -3.70
N LYS A 211 -0.36 14.67 -2.67
CA LYS A 211 0.55 13.70 -2.02
C LYS A 211 0.00 13.21 -0.70
N LEU A 212 -0.10 11.90 -0.54
CA LEU A 212 -0.55 11.25 0.69
C LEU A 212 0.59 11.06 1.70
N ALA A 213 0.31 11.33 2.96
CA ALA A 213 1.17 11.03 4.08
C ALA A 213 0.37 10.38 5.22
N PHE A 214 0.96 9.37 5.85
CA PHE A 214 0.35 8.59 6.91
C PHE A 214 1.11 8.77 8.22
N ARG A 215 0.39 8.91 9.34
CA ARG A 215 0.98 9.04 10.66
C ARG A 215 0.16 8.31 11.71
N SER A 216 0.80 7.37 12.41
CA SER A 216 0.24 6.80 13.64
C SER A 216 0.38 7.80 14.81
N LEU A 217 -0.69 8.01 15.57
CA LEU A 217 -0.74 8.97 16.68
C LEU A 217 -0.69 8.31 18.07
N GLY A 218 -0.79 6.97 18.14
CA GLY A 218 -0.95 6.25 19.40
C GLY A 218 0.29 5.53 19.92
N GLY A 219 1.42 5.57 19.20
CA GLY A 219 2.60 4.77 19.53
C GLY A 219 2.23 3.28 19.64
N HIS A 220 2.59 2.64 20.74
CA HIS A 220 2.34 1.22 20.99
C HIS A 220 0.93 0.89 21.54
N LYS A 221 0.04 1.88 21.68
CA LYS A 221 -1.33 1.62 22.18
C LYS A 221 -2.11 0.78 21.16
N PRO A 222 -2.93 -0.20 21.62
CA PRO A 222 -3.81 -0.95 20.73
C PRO A 222 -4.75 -0.03 19.96
N TYR A 223 -4.86 -0.28 18.65
CA TYR A 223 -5.70 0.49 17.73
C TYR A 223 -5.42 2.01 17.79
N ALA A 224 -4.14 2.36 17.72
CA ALA A 224 -3.66 3.73 17.62
C ALA A 224 -4.42 4.50 16.53
N PRO A 225 -4.81 5.77 16.80
CA PRO A 225 -5.40 6.61 15.76
C PRO A 225 -4.41 6.83 14.61
N ILE A 226 -4.94 6.88 13.40
CA ILE A 226 -4.17 7.12 12.18
C ILE A 226 -4.58 8.48 11.65
N LYS A 227 -3.63 9.39 11.47
CA LYS A 227 -3.85 10.63 10.71
C LYS A 227 -3.33 10.43 9.30
N ILE A 228 -4.16 10.76 8.33
CA ILE A 228 -3.78 10.81 6.92
C ILE A 228 -3.92 12.25 6.46
N THR A 229 -2.92 12.73 5.73
CA THR A 229 -2.89 14.06 5.13
C THR A 229 -2.67 13.94 3.63
N VAL A 230 -3.51 14.62 2.84
CA VAL A 230 -3.22 14.95 1.45
C VAL A 230 -2.67 16.37 1.41
N THR A 231 -1.46 16.57 0.90
CA THR A 231 -0.96 17.89 0.54
C THR A 231 -1.30 18.15 -0.93
N ASP A 232 -2.25 19.06 -1.16
CA ASP A 232 -2.63 19.53 -2.50
C ASP A 232 -1.87 20.81 -2.83
N ALA A 233 -0.99 20.72 -3.82
CA ALA A 233 -0.10 21.79 -4.22
C ALA A 233 -0.19 22.05 -5.72
N THR A 234 -0.35 23.33 -6.09
CA THR A 234 -0.25 23.82 -7.45
C THR A 234 1.01 24.67 -7.58
N VAL A 235 1.86 24.32 -8.54
CA VAL A 235 3.11 25.01 -8.87
C VAL A 235 3.00 25.57 -10.30
N PRO A 236 3.14 26.89 -10.50
CA PRO A 236 3.19 27.51 -11.81
C PRO A 236 4.36 26.96 -12.63
N SER A 237 4.16 26.78 -13.92
CA SER A 237 5.25 26.46 -14.85
C SER A 237 6.00 27.72 -15.27
N GLU A 238 7.28 27.57 -15.61
CA GLU A 238 8.09 28.61 -16.25
C GLU A 238 7.96 28.58 -17.79
N GLU A 239 7.17 27.66 -18.33
CA GLU A 239 6.93 27.53 -19.77
C GLU A 239 6.06 28.67 -20.32
N SER A 240 6.34 29.06 -21.57
CA SER A 240 5.55 30.07 -22.28
C SER A 240 4.25 29.47 -22.81
N CYS A 241 3.18 29.60 -22.04
CA CYS A 241 1.86 29.10 -22.38
C CYS A 241 0.93 30.22 -22.88
N ASN A 242 -0.11 29.84 -23.63
CA ASN A 242 -1.12 30.79 -24.12
C ASN A 242 -2.02 31.35 -23.01
N GLU A 243 -1.97 30.78 -21.82
CA GLU A 243 -2.75 31.17 -20.65
C GLU A 243 -1.82 31.63 -19.53
N ALA A 244 -2.28 32.61 -18.74
CA ALA A 244 -1.52 33.06 -17.59
C ALA A 244 -1.47 31.95 -16.53
N PRO A 245 -0.27 31.63 -16.01
CA PRO A 245 -0.16 30.57 -15.02
C PRO A 245 -0.91 30.94 -13.73
N PRO A 246 -1.53 29.96 -13.05
CA PRO A 246 -2.17 30.19 -11.76
C PRO A 246 -1.15 30.64 -10.72
N LYS A 247 -1.62 31.09 -9.56
CA LYS A 247 -0.73 31.35 -8.41
C LYS A 247 -0.30 30.03 -7.78
N ALA A 248 0.93 30.00 -7.28
CA ALA A 248 1.40 28.91 -6.44
C ALA A 248 0.52 28.83 -5.18
N THR A 249 0.01 27.64 -4.89
CA THR A 249 -0.82 27.37 -3.71
C THR A 249 -0.46 26.00 -3.14
N SER A 250 -0.60 25.84 -1.82
CA SER A 250 -0.42 24.57 -1.14
C SER A 250 -1.29 24.56 0.11
N HIS A 251 -2.02 23.47 0.34
CA HIS A 251 -2.81 23.27 1.54
C HIS A 251 -2.91 21.78 1.92
N ASP A 252 -3.06 21.54 3.21
CA ASP A 252 -3.18 20.20 3.77
C ASP A 252 -4.64 19.87 4.07
N ILE A 253 -5.09 18.72 3.58
CA ILE A 253 -6.40 18.14 3.85
C ILE A 253 -6.17 16.91 4.72
N SER A 254 -6.73 16.86 5.92
CA SER A 254 -6.47 15.77 6.87
C SER A 254 -7.73 15.10 7.38
N VAL A 255 -7.66 13.77 7.51
CA VAL A 255 -8.63 12.94 8.21
C VAL A 255 -7.90 12.15 9.31
N THR A 256 -8.53 12.02 10.48
CA THR A 256 -8.04 11.14 11.55
C THR A 256 -9.04 10.02 11.79
N TYR A 257 -8.53 8.79 11.75
CA TYR A 257 -9.27 7.57 11.97
C TYR A 257 -9.06 7.11 13.41
N HIS A 258 -10.15 6.93 14.13
CA HIS A 258 -10.16 6.44 15.51
C HIS A 258 -10.83 5.08 15.57
N TRP A 259 -10.34 4.22 16.47
CA TRP A 259 -11.00 2.95 16.73
C TRP A 259 -12.31 3.15 17.49
N ASP A 260 -13.42 2.70 16.89
CA ASP A 260 -14.72 2.58 17.54
C ASP A 260 -14.86 1.16 18.07
N LYS A 261 -14.78 1.00 19.40
CA LYS A 261 -14.90 -0.30 20.06
C LYS A 261 -16.27 -0.95 19.86
N ALA A 262 -17.34 -0.15 19.84
CA ALA A 262 -18.70 -0.67 19.72
C ALA A 262 -18.94 -1.22 18.30
N LYS A 263 -18.43 -0.54 17.29
CA LYS A 263 -18.51 -0.98 15.89
C LYS A 263 -17.39 -1.94 15.48
N SER A 264 -16.38 -2.09 16.35
CA SER A 264 -15.19 -2.90 16.10
C SER A 264 -14.51 -2.57 14.76
N ARG A 265 -14.39 -1.27 14.46
CA ARG A 265 -13.76 -0.75 13.23
C ARG A 265 -13.18 0.65 13.45
N TYR A 266 -12.30 1.08 12.56
CA TYR A 266 -11.89 2.47 12.48
C TYR A 266 -13.02 3.34 11.92
N VAL A 267 -13.15 4.57 12.44
CA VAL A 267 -14.10 5.58 11.99
C VAL A 267 -13.36 6.89 11.76
N LYS A 268 -13.65 7.53 10.62
CA LYS A 268 -13.14 8.86 10.27
C LYS A 268 -13.80 9.96 11.09
N ASN A 269 -13.05 11.02 11.37
CA ASN A 269 -13.53 12.19 12.11
C ASN A 269 -14.16 13.29 11.23
N SER A 270 -14.05 13.18 9.91
CA SER A 270 -14.57 14.16 8.95
C SER A 270 -14.89 13.49 7.60
N ASP A 271 -15.49 14.27 6.70
CA ASP A 271 -15.81 13.91 5.31
C ASP A 271 -14.85 14.56 4.29
N ALA A 272 -13.64 14.94 4.74
CA ALA A 272 -12.74 15.79 3.95
C ALA A 272 -12.23 15.11 2.68
N PHE A 273 -12.01 13.79 2.71
CA PHE A 273 -11.59 13.04 1.52
C PHE A 273 -12.73 12.77 0.54
N GLU A 274 -13.98 12.66 0.99
CA GLU A 274 -15.12 12.62 0.08
C GLU A 274 -15.29 13.95 -0.66
N LYS A 275 -15.11 15.07 0.05
CA LYS A 275 -15.13 16.41 -0.57
C LYS A 275 -14.00 16.57 -1.58
N LEU A 276 -12.79 16.11 -1.24
CA LEU A 276 -11.65 16.12 -2.16
C LEU A 276 -11.91 15.27 -3.41
N SER A 277 -12.48 14.07 -3.25
CA SER A 277 -12.85 13.20 -4.38
C SER A 277 -13.88 13.88 -5.28
N ALA A 278 -14.93 14.47 -4.71
CA ALA A 278 -15.96 15.20 -5.46
C ALA A 278 -15.42 16.48 -6.13
N GLU A 279 -14.35 17.08 -5.62
CA GLU A 279 -13.65 18.19 -6.27
C GLU A 279 -12.77 17.72 -7.43
N ASN A 280 -12.08 16.59 -7.26
CA ASN A 280 -11.33 15.94 -8.33
C ASN A 280 -12.27 15.52 -9.48
N GLU A 281 -13.45 15.00 -9.16
CA GLU A 281 -14.46 14.59 -10.15
C GLU A 281 -14.92 15.71 -11.09
N LYS A 282 -14.94 16.95 -10.62
CA LYS A 282 -15.33 18.12 -11.43
C LYS A 282 -14.24 18.54 -12.43
N ARG A 283 -13.05 17.95 -12.35
CA ARG A 283 -11.91 18.21 -13.23
C ARG A 283 -11.79 17.16 -14.34
N PHE A 284 -12.60 16.11 -14.28
CA PHE A 284 -12.80 15.16 -15.37
C PHE A 284 -13.70 15.73 -16.47
#